data_AF-A0A8B7YRL4-F1
#
_entry.id   AF-A0A8B7YRL4-F1
#
_cell.length_a   1.000
_cell.length_b   1.000
_cell.length_c   1.000
_cell.angle_alpha   90.00
_cell.angle_beta   90.00
_cell.angle_gamma   90.00
#
_symmetry.space_group_name_H-M   'P 1'
#
loop_
_entity.id
_entity.type
_entity.pdbx_description
1 polymer ?
#
loop_
_entity_poly.entity_id
_entity_poly.type
_entity_poly.pdbx_seq_one_letter_code
_entity_poly.pdbx_strand_id
1 'polypeptide(L)'
;MDAETGTTTQLIKLEMDANGIRKDLDVTQIYLAQRNLEKVESLGCYRHLNELWLNGNKLRQVTCLRDNFQISHLYLQDNELVCISKAISHLSCLKVLMLHNNQLTKLGETINEMRNMQALHTLNLYHNPLAQEKEYRLYVIFRVPSLELLDRKEVQPSERAKAFRRYKPDEQRQLDSVAFGRRCRVPSIPVGSSTEMDQLPVTALTDSFSGSDDDSDLPNRIGDGEYADNHLAEGPVKRSVMQYSHFDWSKVPRAEERRLNSTCNVADKAQIITVRFR
;
A
#
# COMPACT_ATOMS: atom_id res chain seq x y z
N MET A 1 -45.39 6.83 24.23
CA MET A 1 -45.32 7.37 22.85
C MET A 1 -44.37 6.46 22.12
N ASP A 2 -44.93 5.39 21.60
CA ASP A 2 -44.16 4.17 21.44
C ASP A 2 -43.81 4.07 19.97
N ALA A 3 -42.53 4.27 19.66
CA ALA A 3 -42.06 4.26 18.29
C ALA A 3 -42.35 2.89 17.69
N GLU A 4 -43.21 2.85 16.66
CA GLU A 4 -43.43 1.65 15.86
C GLU A 4 -42.08 1.22 15.28
N THR A 5 -41.45 0.23 15.90
CA THR A 5 -40.29 -0.47 15.33
C THR A 5 -40.78 -1.38 14.21
N GLY A 6 -41.34 -0.77 13.18
CA GLY A 6 -41.49 -1.41 11.88
C GLY A 6 -40.12 -1.92 11.46
N THR A 7 -40.05 -3.14 10.94
CA THR A 7 -38.78 -3.72 10.53
C THR A 7 -38.10 -2.81 9.50
N THR A 8 -36.77 -2.81 9.42
CA THR A 8 -36.06 -1.94 8.46
C THR A 8 -36.61 -2.10 7.04
N THR A 9 -36.97 -3.33 6.66
CA THR A 9 -37.66 -3.64 5.40
C THR A 9 -39.02 -2.92 5.23
N GLN A 10 -39.85 -2.79 6.28
CA GLN A 10 -41.13 -2.06 6.21
C GLN A 10 -40.91 -0.55 6.04
N LEU A 11 -39.92 0.02 6.74
CA LEU A 11 -39.59 1.45 6.64
C LEU A 11 -39.07 1.81 5.24
N ILE A 12 -38.23 0.96 4.64
CA ILE A 12 -37.75 1.17 3.27
C ILE A 12 -38.91 1.03 2.27
N LYS A 13 -39.83 0.07 2.45
CA LYS A 13 -41.02 -0.06 1.59
C LYS A 13 -41.92 1.18 1.66
N LEU A 14 -42.19 1.71 2.84
CA LEU A 14 -42.95 2.94 3.01
C LEU A 14 -42.28 4.13 2.29
N GLU A 15 -40.95 4.20 2.32
CA GLU A 15 -40.16 5.21 1.62
C GLU A 15 -40.14 4.99 0.10
N MET A 16 -40.14 3.75 -0.38
CA MET A 16 -40.30 3.42 -1.80
C MET A 16 -41.69 3.82 -2.32
N ASP A 17 -42.75 3.50 -1.56
CA ASP A 17 -44.13 3.87 -1.90
C ASP A 17 -44.30 5.39 -1.95
N ALA A 18 -43.73 6.12 -0.97
CA ALA A 18 -43.74 7.58 -0.94
C ALA A 18 -42.99 8.22 -2.13
N ASN A 19 -41.92 7.59 -2.61
CA ASN A 19 -41.17 8.01 -3.79
C ASN A 19 -41.71 7.43 -5.11
N GLY A 20 -42.80 6.65 -5.08
CA GLY A 20 -43.41 6.03 -6.27
C GLY A 20 -42.58 4.91 -6.92
N ILE A 21 -41.58 4.37 -6.21
CA ILE A 21 -40.63 3.37 -6.73
C ILE A 21 -41.28 1.98 -6.70
N ARG A 22 -41.44 1.36 -7.88
CA ARG A 22 -42.16 0.08 -8.03
C ARG A 22 -41.30 -1.18 -7.96
N LYS A 23 -39.97 -1.04 -7.93
CA LYS A 23 -39.02 -2.17 -7.92
C LYS A 23 -37.84 -1.87 -7.01
N ASP A 24 -37.37 -2.87 -6.28
CA ASP A 24 -36.16 -2.75 -5.45
C ASP A 24 -34.90 -2.37 -6.25
N LEU A 25 -34.84 -2.74 -7.55
CA LEU A 25 -33.72 -2.39 -8.43
C LEU A 25 -33.66 -0.88 -8.74
N ASP A 26 -34.79 -0.18 -8.71
CA ASP A 26 -34.86 1.24 -9.09
C ASP A 26 -34.52 2.17 -7.90
N VAL A 27 -34.25 1.60 -6.71
CA VAL A 27 -33.89 2.33 -5.48
C VAL A 27 -32.43 2.78 -5.52
N THR A 28 -32.22 4.08 -5.74
CA THR A 28 -30.90 4.72 -5.78
C THR A 28 -30.50 5.40 -4.47
N GLN A 29 -31.46 5.74 -3.61
CA GLN A 29 -31.28 6.47 -2.36
C GLN A 29 -32.15 5.83 -1.26
N ILE A 30 -31.61 5.69 -0.04
CA ILE A 30 -32.34 5.18 1.14
C ILE A 30 -32.05 6.09 2.35
N TYR A 31 -33.10 6.54 3.05
CA TYR A 31 -32.98 7.52 4.13
C TYR A 31 -33.47 6.95 5.47
N LEU A 32 -32.60 6.20 6.14
CA LEU A 32 -32.82 5.56 7.43
C LEU A 32 -32.25 6.37 8.62
N ALA A 33 -32.13 7.69 8.48
CA ALA A 33 -31.64 8.58 9.54
C ALA A 33 -32.55 8.62 10.79
N GLN A 34 -31.96 8.88 11.95
CA GLN A 34 -32.61 9.26 13.22
C GLN A 34 -33.69 8.29 13.76
N ARG A 35 -33.53 6.99 13.52
CA ARG A 35 -34.53 5.95 13.85
C ARG A 35 -34.13 5.05 15.03
N ASN A 36 -33.08 5.40 15.78
CA ASN A 36 -32.53 4.60 16.90
C ASN A 36 -32.19 3.15 16.52
N LEU A 37 -31.88 2.87 15.25
CA LEU A 37 -31.62 1.51 14.77
C LEU A 37 -30.33 0.95 15.40
N GLU A 38 -30.41 -0.17 16.10
CA GLU A 38 -29.23 -0.90 16.61
C GLU A 38 -28.61 -1.82 15.54
N LYS A 39 -29.44 -2.28 14.60
CA LYS A 39 -29.07 -3.17 13.50
C LYS A 39 -29.92 -2.87 12.27
N VAL A 40 -29.32 -3.01 11.08
CA VAL A 40 -30.01 -2.95 9.78
C VAL A 40 -29.97 -4.32 9.14
N GLU A 41 -31.09 -4.75 8.55
CA GLU A 41 -31.17 -5.98 7.75
C GLU A 41 -30.29 -5.91 6.49
N SER A 42 -30.13 -7.00 5.75
CA SER A 42 -29.31 -6.97 4.53
C SER A 42 -29.95 -6.11 3.45
N LEU A 43 -29.22 -5.13 2.92
CA LEU A 43 -29.66 -4.25 1.83
C LEU A 43 -29.29 -4.80 0.44
N GLY A 44 -28.89 -6.07 0.35
CA GLY A 44 -28.43 -6.70 -0.90
C GLY A 44 -29.47 -6.81 -2.03
N CYS A 45 -30.75 -6.55 -1.75
CA CYS A 45 -31.78 -6.39 -2.79
C CYS A 45 -31.56 -5.11 -3.63
N TYR A 46 -31.02 -4.05 -3.03
CA TYR A 46 -30.90 -2.71 -3.62
C TYR A 46 -29.57 -2.55 -4.39
N ARG A 47 -29.45 -3.24 -5.53
CA ARG A 47 -28.19 -3.34 -6.30
C ARG A 47 -27.68 -2.02 -6.87
N HIS A 48 -28.59 -1.08 -7.17
CA HIS A 48 -28.29 0.24 -7.73
C HIS A 48 -28.27 1.37 -6.68
N LEU A 49 -28.21 1.01 -5.39
CA LEU A 49 -28.09 1.95 -4.29
C LEU A 49 -26.79 2.76 -4.43
N ASN A 50 -26.95 4.07 -4.60
CA ASN A 50 -25.87 5.03 -4.76
C ASN A 50 -25.62 5.83 -3.46
N GLU A 51 -26.68 6.10 -2.70
CA GLU A 51 -26.61 6.91 -1.47
C GLU A 51 -27.38 6.28 -0.32
N LEU A 52 -26.75 6.23 0.86
CA LEU A 52 -27.36 5.66 2.06
C LEU A 52 -27.15 6.56 3.27
N TRP A 53 -28.26 7.00 3.87
CA TRP A 53 -28.26 7.78 5.11
C TRP A 53 -28.65 6.89 6.29
N LEU A 54 -27.71 6.66 7.21
CA LEU A 54 -27.87 5.88 8.43
C LEU A 54 -27.46 6.70 9.68
N ASN A 55 -27.43 8.02 9.55
CA ASN A 55 -26.96 8.93 10.60
C ASN A 55 -27.92 9.05 11.78
N GLY A 56 -27.40 9.23 12.99
CA GLY A 56 -28.22 9.39 14.21
C GLY A 56 -28.91 8.08 14.64
N ASN A 57 -28.24 6.95 14.47
CA ASN A 57 -28.72 5.63 14.90
C ASN A 57 -27.81 5.07 16.01
N LYS A 58 -28.02 3.81 16.42
CA LYS A 58 -27.24 3.13 17.46
C LYS A 58 -26.46 1.95 16.89
N LEU A 59 -26.04 2.07 15.62
CA LEU A 59 -25.39 0.98 14.91
C LEU A 59 -24.01 0.73 15.52
N ARG A 60 -23.76 -0.51 15.94
CA ARG A 60 -22.45 -0.95 16.47
C ARG A 60 -21.53 -1.54 15.41
N GLN A 61 -22.12 -2.08 14.35
CA GLN A 61 -21.44 -2.69 13.21
C GLN A 61 -22.25 -2.46 11.93
N VAL A 62 -21.57 -2.36 10.79
CA VAL A 62 -22.19 -2.22 9.46
C VAL A 62 -22.25 -3.59 8.79
N THR A 63 -23.35 -4.33 8.94
CA THR A 63 -23.52 -5.66 8.32
C THR A 63 -24.39 -5.64 7.05
N CYS A 64 -25.04 -4.53 6.76
CA CYS A 64 -26.09 -4.42 5.75
C CYS A 64 -25.61 -4.29 4.30
N LEU A 65 -24.33 -3.94 4.07
CA LEU A 65 -23.81 -3.48 2.78
C LEU A 65 -23.24 -4.56 1.85
N ARG A 66 -23.32 -5.84 2.24
CA ARG A 66 -22.49 -6.92 1.68
C ARG A 66 -22.53 -7.06 0.16
N ASP A 67 -23.68 -6.82 -0.46
CA ASP A 67 -23.92 -7.05 -1.89
C ASP A 67 -24.13 -5.75 -2.69
N ASN A 68 -23.93 -4.59 -2.05
CA ASN A 68 -24.05 -3.27 -2.69
C ASN A 68 -22.66 -2.82 -3.16
N PHE A 69 -22.45 -2.65 -4.46
CA PHE A 69 -21.15 -2.26 -5.03
C PHE A 69 -21.10 -0.84 -5.59
N GLN A 70 -22.27 -0.21 -5.79
CA GLN A 70 -22.42 1.07 -6.50
C GLN A 70 -22.59 2.30 -5.58
N ILE A 71 -22.48 2.12 -4.25
CA ILE A 71 -22.62 3.20 -3.28
C ILE A 71 -21.49 4.22 -3.47
N SER A 72 -21.83 5.46 -3.83
CA SER A 72 -20.91 6.61 -3.87
C SER A 72 -20.92 7.41 -2.57
N HIS A 73 -22.06 7.49 -1.86
CA HIS A 73 -22.21 8.35 -0.68
C HIS A 73 -22.75 7.55 0.52
N LEU A 74 -21.95 7.44 1.58
CA LEU A 74 -22.30 6.68 2.80
C LEU A 74 -22.19 7.57 4.04
N TYR A 75 -23.33 7.75 4.71
CA TYR A 75 -23.47 8.63 5.87
C TYR A 75 -23.82 7.80 7.11
N LEU A 76 -22.82 7.61 7.97
CA LEU A 76 -22.85 6.78 9.17
C LEU A 76 -22.46 7.58 10.43
N GLN A 77 -22.51 8.91 10.35
CA GLN A 77 -22.22 9.77 11.49
C GLN A 77 -23.23 9.62 12.63
N ASP A 78 -22.82 9.98 13.85
CA ASP A 78 -23.67 9.94 15.05
C ASP A 78 -24.22 8.52 15.28
N ASN A 79 -23.31 7.55 15.47
CA ASN A 79 -23.59 6.14 15.69
C ASN A 79 -22.64 5.56 16.76
N GLU A 80 -22.80 4.28 17.11
CA GLU A 80 -21.97 3.56 18.09
C GLU A 80 -20.94 2.63 17.42
N LEU A 81 -20.48 2.94 16.20
CA LEU A 81 -19.62 2.02 15.45
C LEU A 81 -18.27 1.82 16.14
N VAL A 82 -17.98 0.59 16.57
CA VAL A 82 -16.72 0.22 17.21
C VAL A 82 -15.67 -0.22 16.17
N CYS A 83 -16.12 -0.84 15.09
CA CYS A 83 -15.28 -1.26 13.96
C CYS A 83 -16.07 -1.29 12.64
N ILE A 84 -15.35 -1.23 11.52
CA ILE A 84 -15.89 -1.27 10.14
C ILE A 84 -15.18 -2.37 9.31
N SER A 85 -14.43 -3.23 9.99
CA SER A 85 -13.65 -4.31 9.40
C SER A 85 -14.56 -5.25 8.60
N LYS A 86 -14.19 -5.57 7.36
CA LYS A 86 -14.93 -6.36 6.36
C LYS A 86 -16.29 -5.80 5.91
N ALA A 87 -16.68 -4.59 6.32
CA ALA A 87 -17.99 -4.02 5.99
C ALA A 87 -18.00 -3.16 4.72
N ILE A 88 -16.84 -2.61 4.34
CA ILE A 88 -16.74 -1.59 3.28
C ILE A 88 -15.67 -1.87 2.22
N SER A 89 -14.80 -2.87 2.39
CA SER A 89 -13.65 -3.12 1.50
C SER A 89 -14.03 -3.46 0.05
N HIS A 90 -15.28 -3.85 -0.22
CA HIS A 90 -15.83 -4.08 -1.57
C HIS A 90 -16.44 -2.84 -2.23
N LEU A 91 -16.59 -1.72 -1.50
CA LEU A 91 -17.19 -0.47 -2.00
C LEU A 91 -16.18 0.32 -2.85
N SER A 92 -15.85 -0.19 -4.03
CA SER A 92 -14.87 0.43 -4.95
C SER A 92 -15.31 1.80 -5.49
N CYS A 93 -16.61 2.05 -5.58
CA CYS A 93 -17.19 3.30 -6.09
C CYS A 93 -17.34 4.42 -5.03
N LEU A 94 -17.02 4.16 -3.76
CA LEU A 94 -17.31 5.08 -2.66
C LEU A 94 -16.50 6.39 -2.76
N LYS A 95 -17.20 7.52 -2.79
CA LYS A 95 -16.63 8.88 -2.94
C LYS A 95 -16.62 9.68 -1.65
N VAL A 96 -17.67 9.55 -0.85
CA VAL A 96 -17.86 10.29 0.41
C VAL A 96 -18.22 9.30 1.51
N LEU A 97 -17.47 9.36 2.61
CA LEU A 97 -17.69 8.54 3.78
C LEU A 97 -17.70 9.43 5.04
N MET A 98 -18.85 9.52 5.70
CA MET A 98 -19.00 10.24 6.96
C MET A 98 -19.14 9.26 8.12
N LEU A 99 -18.17 9.28 9.03
CA LEU A 99 -18.02 8.39 10.18
C LEU A 99 -17.74 9.17 11.48
N HIS A 100 -17.95 10.48 11.49
CA HIS A 100 -17.72 11.30 12.68
C HIS A 100 -18.71 10.96 13.81
N ASN A 101 -18.34 11.28 15.05
CA ASN A 101 -19.13 10.92 16.25
C ASN A 101 -19.46 9.41 16.28
N ASN A 102 -18.41 8.59 16.35
CA ASN A 102 -18.49 7.13 16.47
C ASN A 102 -17.44 6.63 17.49
N GLN A 103 -17.40 5.32 17.74
CA GLN A 103 -16.54 4.70 18.75
C GLN A 103 -15.35 3.93 18.13
N LEU A 104 -14.89 4.36 16.94
CA LEU A 104 -13.82 3.68 16.22
C LEU A 104 -12.50 3.82 16.97
N THR A 105 -11.98 2.70 17.49
CA THR A 105 -10.76 2.67 18.32
C THR A 105 -9.50 2.31 17.55
N LYS A 106 -9.60 1.46 16.52
CA LYS A 106 -8.43 0.88 15.85
C LYS A 106 -8.14 1.56 14.51
N LEU A 107 -7.20 2.50 14.48
CA LEU A 107 -6.83 3.20 13.24
C LEU A 107 -6.37 2.24 12.13
N GLY A 108 -5.47 1.31 12.45
CA GLY A 108 -4.89 0.39 11.46
C GLY A 108 -5.91 -0.51 10.76
N GLU A 109 -6.86 -1.07 11.51
CA GLU A 109 -7.92 -1.91 10.93
C GLU A 109 -8.86 -1.07 10.04
N THR A 110 -9.39 0.05 10.56
CA THR A 110 -10.33 0.91 9.84
C THR A 110 -9.76 1.43 8.51
N ILE A 111 -8.49 1.83 8.49
CA ILE A 111 -7.87 2.43 7.30
C ILE A 111 -7.38 1.38 6.30
N ASN A 112 -7.04 0.16 6.74
CA ASN A 112 -6.69 -0.93 5.83
C ASN A 112 -7.87 -1.34 4.94
N GLU A 113 -9.11 -1.26 5.42
CA GLU A 113 -10.33 -1.50 4.62
C GLU A 113 -10.48 -0.46 3.49
N MET A 114 -10.10 0.80 3.75
CA MET A 114 -10.24 1.92 2.80
C MET A 114 -9.07 2.01 1.80
N ARG A 115 -7.98 1.27 2.02
CA ARG A 115 -6.76 1.31 1.19
C ARG A 115 -7.01 1.07 -0.31
N ASN A 116 -8.00 0.24 -0.63
CA ASN A 116 -8.32 -0.13 -2.01
C ASN A 116 -9.34 0.81 -2.68
N MET A 117 -9.87 1.80 -1.95
CA MET A 117 -10.89 2.74 -2.44
C MET A 117 -10.25 3.86 -3.26
N GLN A 118 -10.04 3.59 -4.55
CA GLN A 118 -9.50 4.58 -5.49
C GLN A 118 -10.41 5.79 -5.69
N ALA A 119 -11.73 5.62 -5.51
CA ALA A 119 -12.72 6.66 -5.69
C ALA A 119 -12.99 7.53 -4.45
N LEU A 120 -12.34 7.30 -3.29
CA LEU A 120 -12.67 8.00 -2.04
C LEU A 120 -11.98 9.37 -1.96
N HIS A 121 -12.77 10.44 -2.11
CA HIS A 121 -12.29 11.83 -2.11
C HIS A 121 -12.51 12.51 -0.75
N THR A 122 -13.60 12.18 -0.05
CA THR A 122 -13.98 12.81 1.24
C THR A 122 -14.15 11.77 2.35
N LEU A 123 -13.47 12.00 3.48
CA LEU A 123 -13.52 11.16 4.68
C LEU A 123 -13.61 12.04 5.94
N ASN A 124 -14.61 11.80 6.77
CA ASN A 124 -14.72 12.44 8.09
C ASN A 124 -14.72 11.37 9.19
N LEU A 125 -13.73 11.43 10.07
CA LEU A 125 -13.48 10.51 11.20
C LEU A 125 -13.29 11.25 12.53
N TYR A 126 -13.36 12.59 12.55
CA TYR A 126 -13.31 13.41 13.77
C TYR A 126 -14.33 12.96 14.84
N HIS A 127 -14.02 13.20 16.11
CA HIS A 127 -14.75 12.64 17.26
C HIS A 127 -14.90 11.10 17.19
N ASN A 128 -13.82 10.42 16.83
CA ASN A 128 -13.59 9.01 17.15
C ASN A 128 -12.35 8.87 18.04
N PRO A 129 -12.26 7.86 18.91
CA PRO A 129 -11.04 7.58 19.67
C PRO A 129 -9.77 7.47 18.80
N LEU A 130 -9.86 6.86 17.61
CA LEU A 130 -8.73 6.74 16.67
C LEU A 130 -8.15 8.09 16.18
N ALA A 131 -8.92 9.18 16.27
CA ALA A 131 -8.45 10.50 15.86
C ALA A 131 -7.53 11.16 16.90
N GLN A 132 -7.41 10.56 18.09
CA GLN A 132 -6.48 10.98 19.14
C GLN A 132 -5.08 10.36 18.98
N GLU A 133 -4.91 9.39 18.07
CA GLU A 133 -3.61 8.74 17.85
C GLU A 133 -2.57 9.73 17.28
N LYS A 134 -1.31 9.58 17.71
CA LYS A 134 -0.19 10.36 17.15
C LYS A 134 -0.01 10.02 15.67
N GLU A 135 0.31 11.03 14.87
CA GLU A 135 0.46 10.91 13.40
C GLU A 135 -0.83 10.50 12.64
N TYR A 136 -1.99 10.35 13.31
CA TYR A 136 -3.28 9.95 12.72
C TYR A 136 -3.51 10.49 11.30
N ARG A 137 -3.49 11.82 11.15
CA ARG A 137 -3.74 12.50 9.87
C ARG A 137 -2.74 12.11 8.77
N LEU A 138 -1.45 12.00 9.10
CA LEU A 138 -0.42 11.59 8.14
C LEU A 138 -0.56 10.11 7.76
N TYR A 139 -0.93 9.25 8.70
CA TYR A 139 -1.18 7.83 8.45
C TYR A 139 -2.33 7.62 7.46
N VAL A 140 -3.46 8.31 7.67
CA VAL A 140 -4.61 8.26 6.74
C VAL A 140 -4.23 8.75 5.36
N ILE A 141 -3.59 9.93 5.27
CA ILE A 141 -3.15 10.53 4.00
C ILE A 141 -2.19 9.60 3.23
N PHE A 142 -1.30 8.89 3.92
CA PHE A 142 -0.39 7.94 3.29
C PHE A 142 -1.10 6.67 2.78
N ARG A 143 -2.06 6.15 3.55
CA ARG A 143 -2.77 4.90 3.21
C ARG A 143 -3.85 5.07 2.15
N VAL A 144 -4.47 6.25 2.09
CA VAL A 144 -5.57 6.58 1.15
C VAL A 144 -5.13 7.81 0.31
N PRO A 145 -4.32 7.60 -0.75
CA PRO A 145 -3.75 8.69 -1.54
C PRO A 145 -4.77 9.42 -2.44
N SER A 146 -5.93 8.81 -2.68
CA SER A 146 -7.10 9.39 -3.36
C SER A 146 -7.77 10.52 -2.58
N LEU A 147 -7.49 10.62 -1.27
CA LEU A 147 -8.23 11.50 -0.37
C LEU A 147 -7.87 12.99 -0.55
N GLU A 148 -8.88 13.80 -0.89
CA GLU A 148 -8.78 15.25 -1.06
C GLU A 148 -9.16 16.00 0.21
N LEU A 149 -10.18 15.54 0.94
CA LEU A 149 -10.70 16.19 2.13
C LEU A 149 -10.80 15.21 3.32
N LEU A 150 -10.10 15.55 4.40
CA LEU A 150 -10.03 14.77 5.63
C LEU A 150 -10.41 15.63 6.83
N ASP A 151 -11.46 15.24 7.56
CA ASP A 151 -11.98 15.95 8.74
C ASP A 151 -12.28 17.43 8.47
N ARG A 152 -13.05 17.68 7.41
CA ARG A 152 -13.42 19.02 6.93
C ARG A 152 -12.22 19.91 6.54
N LYS A 153 -11.02 19.32 6.35
CA LYS A 153 -9.80 20.03 5.94
C LYS A 153 -9.20 19.36 4.70
N GLU A 154 -8.94 20.16 3.67
CA GLU A 154 -8.21 19.73 2.48
C GLU A 154 -6.85 19.13 2.84
N VAL A 155 -6.45 18.08 2.12
CA VAL A 155 -5.19 17.37 2.27
C VAL A 155 -4.12 18.13 1.49
N GLN A 156 -3.23 18.84 2.20
CA GLN A 156 -2.25 19.70 1.54
C GLN A 156 -1.11 18.87 0.91
N PRO A 157 -0.56 19.27 -0.26
CA PRO A 157 0.57 18.55 -0.88
C PRO A 157 1.80 18.42 0.04
N SER A 158 2.01 19.40 0.92
CA SER A 158 3.07 19.36 1.95
C SER A 158 2.83 18.29 3.01
N GLU A 159 1.58 17.95 3.34
CA GLU A 159 1.24 16.84 4.23
C GLU A 159 1.46 15.50 3.55
N ARG A 160 1.06 15.36 2.27
CA ARG A 160 1.35 14.18 1.44
C ARG A 160 2.86 13.92 1.35
N ALA A 161 3.66 14.95 1.11
CA ALA A 161 5.13 14.83 1.08
C ALA A 161 5.73 14.43 2.44
N LYS A 162 5.24 15.00 3.55
CA LYS A 162 5.66 14.60 4.91
C LYS A 162 5.31 13.14 5.21
N ALA A 163 4.09 12.71 4.86
CA ALA A 163 3.62 11.35 5.08
C ALA A 163 4.41 10.33 4.24
N PHE A 164 4.69 10.65 2.97
CA PHE A 164 5.53 9.82 2.09
C PHE A 164 6.95 9.67 2.63
N ARG A 165 7.61 10.77 3.02
CA ARG A 165 8.94 10.77 3.67
C ARG A 165 8.99 9.89 4.93
N ARG A 166 7.89 9.87 5.70
CA ARG A 166 7.78 9.12 6.96
C ARG A 166 7.64 7.61 6.75
N TYR A 167 6.77 7.19 5.83
CA TYR A 167 6.40 5.77 5.65
C TYR A 167 7.07 5.08 4.44
N LYS A 168 7.71 5.83 3.55
CA LYS A 168 8.52 5.32 2.42
C LYS A 168 9.86 6.08 2.28
N PRO A 169 10.75 5.99 3.29
CA PRO A 169 12.05 6.67 3.24
C PRO A 169 12.96 6.16 2.12
N ASP A 170 12.79 4.91 1.66
CA ASP A 170 13.64 4.33 0.62
C ASP A 170 13.29 4.83 -0.79
N GLU A 171 12.00 4.88 -1.13
CA GLU A 171 11.54 5.51 -2.36
C GLU A 171 11.81 7.02 -2.36
N GLN A 172 11.72 7.70 -1.20
CA GLN A 172 12.16 9.09 -1.08
C GLN A 172 13.67 9.23 -1.37
N ARG A 173 14.52 8.38 -0.77
CA ARG A 173 15.97 8.39 -1.03
C ARG A 173 16.29 8.13 -2.51
N GLN A 174 15.54 7.26 -3.18
CA GLN A 174 15.67 7.04 -4.62
C GLN A 174 15.26 8.28 -5.43
N LEU A 175 14.12 8.90 -5.11
CA LEU A 175 13.66 10.15 -5.74
C LEU A 175 14.70 11.28 -5.57
N ASP A 176 15.23 11.46 -4.36
CA ASP A 176 16.24 12.50 -4.07
C ASP A 176 17.56 12.23 -4.83
N SER A 177 17.96 10.96 -4.95
CA SER A 177 19.15 10.55 -5.73
C SER A 177 18.98 10.80 -7.24
N VAL A 178 17.81 10.46 -7.79
CA VAL A 178 17.46 10.70 -9.20
C VAL A 178 17.37 12.20 -9.49
N ALA A 179 16.74 12.98 -8.61
CA ALA A 179 16.65 14.44 -8.73
C ALA A 179 18.01 15.13 -8.71
N PHE A 180 19.01 14.56 -8.04
CA PHE A 180 20.39 15.09 -8.02
C PHE A 180 21.25 14.72 -9.24
N GLY A 181 20.69 14.03 -10.24
CA GLY A 181 21.42 13.64 -11.47
C GLY A 181 22.57 12.65 -11.23
N ARG A 182 22.73 12.14 -10.01
CA ARG A 182 23.78 11.19 -9.65
C ARG A 182 23.32 9.80 -10.05
N ARG A 183 23.78 9.32 -11.21
CA ARG A 183 23.77 7.89 -11.52
C ARG A 183 24.38 7.14 -10.34
N CYS A 184 23.64 6.18 -9.79
CA CYS A 184 24.15 5.31 -8.73
C CYS A 184 25.39 4.57 -9.23
N ARG A 185 26.58 5.08 -8.92
CA ARG A 185 27.78 4.24 -8.85
C ARG A 185 27.56 3.34 -7.66
N VAL A 186 27.14 2.11 -7.94
CA VAL A 186 27.18 1.01 -6.98
C VAL A 186 28.59 1.00 -6.37
N PRO A 187 28.76 1.02 -5.03
CA PRO A 187 30.08 0.93 -4.44
C PRO A 187 30.71 -0.39 -4.92
N SER A 188 31.73 -0.27 -5.76
CA SER A 188 32.52 -1.42 -6.19
C SER A 188 33.23 -1.94 -4.95
N ILE A 189 32.80 -3.08 -4.42
CA ILE A 189 33.55 -3.79 -3.37
C ILE A 189 34.94 -4.06 -3.97
N PRO A 190 36.04 -3.52 -3.40
CA PRO A 190 37.37 -3.79 -3.93
C PRO A 190 37.75 -5.22 -3.54
N VAL A 191 37.53 -6.16 -4.46
CA VAL A 191 38.16 -7.47 -4.38
C VAL A 191 39.61 -7.28 -4.82
N GLY A 192 40.50 -7.10 -3.85
CA GLY A 192 41.94 -6.94 -4.06
C GLY A 192 42.71 -7.99 -3.25
N SER A 193 43.26 -8.97 -3.94
CA SER A 193 44.10 -10.01 -3.34
C SER A 193 45.52 -9.50 -3.05
N SER A 194 45.93 -9.59 -1.79
CA SER A 194 47.27 -9.95 -1.30
C SER A 194 48.54 -9.63 -2.14
N THR A 195 49.42 -8.84 -1.52
CA THR A 195 50.87 -9.08 -1.24
C THR A 195 51.79 -7.90 -1.64
N GLU A 196 52.92 -7.81 -0.93
CA GLU A 196 54.06 -6.87 -1.05
C GLU A 196 53.77 -5.45 -0.49
N MET A 197 54.18 -5.09 0.74
CA MET A 197 55.51 -5.12 1.40
C MET A 197 56.40 -3.96 0.97
N ASP A 198 56.33 -2.85 1.71
CA ASP A 198 57.42 -1.89 1.81
C ASP A 198 57.48 -1.24 3.21
N GLN A 199 58.65 -0.74 3.61
CA GLN A 199 59.06 -0.63 5.02
C GLN A 199 59.01 0.80 5.63
N LEU A 200 59.37 0.85 6.93
CA LEU A 200 59.95 1.97 7.74
C LEU A 200 59.02 2.66 8.77
N PRO A 201 59.56 3.16 9.91
CA PRO A 201 60.42 2.43 10.85
C PRO A 201 59.98 2.60 12.33
N VAL A 202 60.71 1.97 13.26
CA VAL A 202 60.43 1.89 14.71
C VAL A 202 60.94 3.11 15.49
N THR A 203 60.13 3.66 16.43
CA THR A 203 60.64 4.35 17.64
C THR A 203 59.69 4.26 18.85
N ALA A 204 60.22 3.76 19.98
CA ALA A 204 60.00 4.15 21.39
C ALA A 204 58.54 4.45 21.89
N LEU A 205 57.93 3.63 22.75
CA LEU A 205 58.15 3.42 24.21
C LEU A 205 57.29 4.32 25.12
N THR A 206 56.43 3.67 25.93
CA THR A 206 56.10 3.82 27.38
C THR A 206 54.66 3.31 27.57
N ASP A 207 54.41 2.08 27.99
CA ASP A 207 54.57 1.53 29.36
C ASP A 207 53.40 1.90 30.29
N SER A 208 52.81 0.86 30.93
CA SER A 208 52.33 0.77 32.32
C SER A 208 50.87 0.33 32.60
N PHE A 209 50.79 -0.81 33.32
CA PHE A 209 49.76 -1.29 34.27
C PHE A 209 48.36 -1.74 33.74
N SER A 210 47.70 -2.77 34.30
CA SER A 210 48.11 -3.88 35.20
C SER A 210 46.94 -4.85 35.51
N GLY A 211 47.19 -6.16 35.57
CA GLY A 211 46.38 -7.17 36.28
C GLY A 211 44.99 -7.53 35.71
N SER A 212 44.41 -8.70 36.00
CA SER A 212 44.91 -9.87 36.74
C SER A 212 44.07 -11.12 36.40
N ASP A 213 44.63 -12.30 36.67
CA ASP A 213 44.10 -13.63 36.33
C ASP A 213 42.87 -14.06 37.16
N ASP A 214 42.10 -15.04 36.66
CA ASP A 214 41.50 -16.10 37.51
C ASP A 214 41.11 -17.37 36.71
N ASP A 215 41.17 -18.53 37.38
CA ASP A 215 40.96 -19.91 36.89
C ASP A 215 40.13 -20.69 37.95
N SER A 216 39.62 -21.91 37.79
CA SER A 216 39.74 -22.95 36.75
C SER A 216 38.45 -23.82 36.69
N ASP A 217 38.44 -24.86 35.85
CA ASP A 217 38.00 -26.24 36.18
C ASP A 217 37.39 -27.05 35.01
N LEU A 218 38.28 -27.74 34.27
CA LEU A 218 38.38 -29.20 33.99
C LEU A 218 37.18 -30.17 34.27
N PRO A 219 37.16 -31.44 33.76
CA PRO A 219 37.82 -32.02 32.56
C PRO A 219 37.01 -33.07 31.73
N ASN A 220 37.33 -33.17 30.43
CA ASN A 220 37.62 -34.38 29.62
C ASN A 220 36.91 -35.75 29.85
N ARG A 221 36.19 -36.29 28.84
CA ARG A 221 36.20 -37.74 28.51
C ARG A 221 35.66 -38.15 27.11
N ILE A 222 36.54 -38.76 26.30
CA ILE A 222 36.39 -39.93 25.37
C ILE A 222 35.12 -40.06 24.47
N GLY A 223 35.34 -40.30 23.16
CA GLY A 223 34.51 -41.25 22.40
C GLY A 223 34.28 -40.99 20.90
N ASP A 224 35.08 -41.67 20.07
CA ASP A 224 34.72 -42.31 18.78
C ASP A 224 34.18 -41.52 17.57
N GLY A 225 34.68 -41.86 16.36
CA GLY A 225 33.81 -41.95 15.18
C GLY A 225 34.33 -41.40 13.84
N GLU A 226 34.98 -42.28 13.07
CA GLU A 226 34.91 -42.39 11.59
C GLU A 226 35.46 -41.28 10.66
N TYR A 227 36.45 -41.69 9.86
CA TYR A 227 36.87 -41.06 8.62
C TYR A 227 35.82 -41.30 7.52
N ALA A 228 35.41 -40.24 6.82
CA ALA A 228 34.74 -40.35 5.53
C ALA A 228 35.39 -39.38 4.53
N ASP A 229 36.19 -39.95 3.62
CA ASP A 229 36.68 -39.30 2.42
C ASP A 229 35.52 -38.78 1.56
N ASN A 230 35.64 -37.57 1.03
CA ASN A 230 34.76 -37.06 -0.02
C ASN A 230 35.43 -35.92 -0.80
N HIS A 231 36.30 -36.30 -1.73
CA HIS A 231 36.68 -35.46 -2.87
C HIS A 231 35.44 -34.95 -3.64
N LEU A 232 35.08 -33.68 -3.46
CA LEU A 232 34.14 -32.98 -4.35
C LEU A 232 34.91 -32.18 -5.40
N ALA A 233 34.91 -32.68 -6.63
CA ALA A 233 35.60 -32.08 -7.75
C ALA A 233 34.99 -30.72 -8.14
N GLU A 234 35.85 -29.70 -8.29
CA GLU A 234 35.45 -28.42 -8.88
C GLU A 234 35.17 -28.58 -10.38
N GLY A 235 33.91 -28.84 -10.72
CA GLY A 235 33.44 -28.79 -12.11
C GLY A 235 33.56 -27.36 -12.68
N PRO A 236 33.90 -27.19 -13.97
CA PRO A 236 34.09 -25.88 -14.56
C PRO A 236 32.76 -25.11 -14.59
N VAL A 237 32.63 -24.11 -13.73
CA VAL A 237 31.46 -23.21 -13.69
C VAL A 237 31.35 -22.48 -15.03
N LYS A 238 30.37 -22.88 -15.84
CA LYS A 238 30.02 -22.18 -17.09
C LYS A 238 29.44 -20.80 -16.76
N ARG A 239 30.31 -19.80 -16.67
CA ARG A 239 29.92 -18.40 -16.51
C ARG A 239 29.31 -17.92 -17.83
N SER A 240 28.00 -17.63 -17.84
CA SER A 240 27.37 -16.99 -19.01
C SER A 240 27.93 -15.59 -19.21
N VAL A 241 28.76 -15.42 -20.24
CA VAL A 241 29.29 -14.11 -20.63
C VAL A 241 28.19 -13.34 -21.37
N MET A 242 27.62 -12.34 -20.70
CA MET A 242 26.59 -11.48 -21.29
C MET A 242 27.27 -10.45 -22.21
N GLN A 243 27.29 -10.74 -23.51
CA GLN A 243 27.87 -9.85 -24.52
C GLN A 243 26.83 -8.80 -24.94
N TYR A 244 27.07 -7.54 -24.56
CA TYR A 244 26.23 -6.42 -24.98
C TYR A 244 26.56 -6.00 -26.41
N SER A 245 25.58 -6.09 -27.33
CA SER A 245 25.67 -5.44 -28.63
C SER A 245 25.35 -3.96 -28.49
N HIS A 246 26.26 -3.09 -28.94
CA HIS A 246 26.03 -1.65 -28.96
C HIS A 246 25.27 -1.27 -30.23
N PHE A 247 24.00 -0.90 -30.08
CA PHE A 247 23.18 -0.42 -31.20
C PHE A 247 23.13 1.11 -31.19
N ASP A 248 23.67 1.71 -32.25
CA ASP A 248 23.81 3.15 -32.40
C ASP A 248 22.49 3.76 -32.91
N TRP A 249 21.71 4.30 -31.97
CA TRP A 249 20.42 4.93 -32.24
C TRP A 249 20.49 6.18 -33.11
N SER A 250 21.68 6.79 -33.31
CA SER A 250 21.84 7.91 -34.26
C SER A 250 21.65 7.49 -35.72
N LYS A 251 21.77 6.18 -36.01
CA LYS A 251 21.60 5.60 -37.36
C LYS A 251 20.18 5.16 -37.66
N VAL A 252 19.24 5.29 -36.71
CA VAL A 252 17.84 4.92 -36.90
C VAL A 252 17.07 6.15 -37.42
N PRO A 253 16.59 6.16 -38.67
CA PRO A 253 15.90 7.32 -39.22
C PRO A 253 14.64 7.63 -38.41
N ARG A 254 14.42 8.90 -38.11
CA ARG A 254 13.21 9.36 -37.41
C ARG A 254 11.98 9.13 -38.29
N ALA A 255 10.81 9.04 -37.66
CA ALA A 255 9.55 8.74 -38.37
C ALA A 255 9.20 9.77 -39.47
N GLU A 256 9.73 11.00 -39.36
CA GLU A 256 9.57 12.08 -40.33
C GLU A 256 10.50 11.90 -41.55
N GLU A 257 11.76 11.53 -41.35
CA GLU A 257 12.72 11.24 -42.45
C GLU A 257 12.24 10.06 -43.32
N ARG A 258 11.61 9.05 -42.70
CA ARG A 258 11.01 7.91 -43.43
C ARG A 258 9.82 8.32 -44.32
N ARG A 259 9.13 9.42 -44.01
CA ARG A 259 8.02 9.93 -44.84
C ARG A 259 8.55 10.69 -46.04
N LEU A 260 9.64 11.44 -45.87
CA LEU A 260 10.27 12.25 -46.91
C LEU A 260 11.02 11.42 -47.97
N ASN A 261 11.67 10.31 -47.57
CA ASN A 261 12.41 9.43 -48.49
C ASN A 261 11.53 8.44 -49.28
N SER A 262 10.27 8.78 -49.57
CA SER A 262 9.29 7.90 -50.25
C SER A 262 9.49 7.74 -51.76
N THR A 263 10.68 8.07 -52.29
CA THR A 263 11.04 7.94 -53.72
C THR A 263 12.42 7.32 -53.96
N CYS A 264 12.72 6.15 -53.38
CA CYS A 264 13.60 5.19 -54.05
C CYS A 264 13.34 3.74 -53.60
N ASN A 265 13.22 2.83 -54.56
CA ASN A 265 12.75 1.47 -54.36
C ASN A 265 13.92 0.48 -54.46
N VAL A 266 14.34 -0.16 -53.36
CA VAL A 266 14.98 -1.49 -53.35
C VAL A 266 14.56 -2.23 -52.07
N ALA A 267 14.32 -3.54 -52.20
CA ALA A 267 13.77 -4.37 -51.15
C ALA A 267 14.75 -4.67 -49.99
N ASP A 268 14.52 -4.06 -48.83
CA ASP A 268 15.05 -4.55 -47.55
C ASP A 268 14.00 -5.44 -46.86
N LYS A 269 14.20 -6.76 -46.93
CA LYS A 269 13.36 -7.72 -46.21
C LYS A 269 13.66 -7.64 -44.72
N ALA A 270 12.65 -7.28 -43.92
CA ALA A 270 12.75 -7.33 -42.46
C ALA A 270 13.17 -8.74 -41.98
N GLN A 271 14.39 -8.85 -41.44
CA GLN A 271 14.89 -10.10 -40.89
C GLN A 271 14.40 -10.30 -39.46
N ILE A 272 13.78 -11.44 -39.20
CA ILE A 272 13.39 -11.87 -37.85
C ILE A 272 14.67 -12.31 -37.12
N ILE A 273 15.07 -11.57 -36.09
CA ILE A 273 16.25 -11.90 -35.28
C ILE A 273 15.84 -12.93 -34.22
N THR A 274 15.97 -14.21 -34.55
CA THR A 274 15.74 -15.31 -33.61
C THR A 274 16.94 -15.49 -32.68
N VAL A 275 16.85 -14.97 -31.45
CA VAL A 275 17.87 -15.19 -30.41
C VAL A 275 17.76 -16.62 -29.89
N ARG A 276 18.80 -17.44 -30.15
CA ARG A 276 18.95 -18.77 -29.52
C ARG A 276 19.82 -18.66 -28.27
N PHE A 277 19.27 -19.11 -27.14
CA PHE A 277 20.03 -19.35 -25.92
C PHE A 277 20.72 -20.73 -25.99
N ARG A 278 21.87 -20.88 -25.34
CA ARG A 278 22.66 -22.11 -25.19
C ARG A 278 22.98 -22.35 -23.72
#